data_AF-A0A090BUB7-F1
#
_entry.id   AF-A0A090BUB7-F1
#
_cell.length_a   1.000
_cell.length_b   1.000
_cell.length_c   1.000
_cell.angle_alpha   90.00
_cell.angle_beta   90.00
_cell.angle_gamma   90.00
#
_symmetry.space_group_name_H-M   'P 1'
#
loop_
_entity.id
_entity.type
_entity.pdbx_description
1 polymer ?
#
loop_
_entity_poly.entity_id
_entity_poly.type
_entity_poly.pdbx_seq_one_letter_code
_entity_poly.pdbx_strand_id
1 'polypeptide(L)'
;MVDKNRGWLNQLEMVYHLDPNCRMLVCVRELGQIYGSVEAQHQQTLLLDFPDHLAALSHYTRADKLFGHEGVIGMPLKAIENLQDIDNRLQARLYYVVFEHLMKEPVTVMREIYQWLNLPDAPFDPQRLKVKPHESDSYYRFKYLHKTYPRIQPPAYHSIPPRIEVELRKNFAWFYQIFYPEN
;
A
#
# COMPACT_ATOMS: atom_id res chain seq x y z
N MET A 1 13.99 6.40 -14.67
CA MET A 1 14.34 5.45 -13.59
C MET A 1 13.09 5.24 -12.75
N VAL A 2 12.85 4.04 -12.21
CA VAL A 2 11.70 3.76 -11.32
C VAL A 2 12.26 3.21 -10.01
N ASP A 3 11.91 3.83 -8.89
CA ASP A 3 12.27 3.40 -7.55
C ASP A 3 11.01 3.17 -6.70
N LYS A 4 11.05 2.21 -5.77
CA LYS A 4 9.91 1.80 -4.94
C LYS A 4 10.33 1.73 -3.48
N ASN A 5 9.83 2.67 -2.67
CA ASN A 5 9.99 2.66 -1.22
C ASN A 5 8.74 3.24 -0.55
N ARG A 6 8.24 2.57 0.49
CA ARG A 6 7.11 3.03 1.31
C ARG A 6 7.40 4.33 2.07
N GLY A 7 8.68 4.66 2.27
CA GLY A 7 9.13 5.88 2.94
C GLY A 7 9.23 7.10 2.02
N TRP A 8 9.02 6.96 0.70
CA TRP A 8 9.24 8.08 -0.22
C TRP A 8 8.34 9.27 0.01
N LEU A 9 7.11 9.04 0.49
CA LEU A 9 6.16 10.11 0.73
C LEU A 9 6.64 11.06 1.85
N ASN A 10 7.32 10.53 2.88
CA ASN A 10 7.94 11.33 3.95
C ASN A 10 9.16 12.13 3.47
N GLN A 11 9.66 11.84 2.27
CA GLN A 11 10.86 12.46 1.69
C GLN A 11 10.53 13.28 0.44
N LEU A 12 9.24 13.61 0.22
CA LEU A 12 8.76 14.23 -1.01
C LEU A 12 9.51 15.55 -1.34
N GLU A 13 9.72 16.41 -0.35
CA GLU A 13 10.44 17.68 -0.53
C GLU A 13 11.90 17.46 -0.94
N MET A 14 12.58 16.50 -0.30
CA MET A 14 13.96 16.14 -0.64
C MET A 14 14.03 15.54 -2.05
N VAL A 15 13.13 14.62 -2.39
CA VAL A 15 13.07 14.02 -3.74
C VAL A 15 12.83 15.09 -4.78
N TYR A 16 11.94 16.04 -4.52
CA TYR A 16 11.69 17.18 -5.41
C TYR A 16 12.90 18.11 -5.55
N HIS A 17 13.63 18.35 -4.46
CA HIS A 17 14.87 19.13 -4.49
C HIS A 17 15.93 18.47 -5.38
N LEU A 18 16.04 17.13 -5.32
CA LEU A 18 16.98 16.37 -6.13
C LEU A 18 16.56 16.27 -7.60
N ASP A 19 15.27 16.07 -7.87
CA ASP A 19 14.70 16.04 -9.21
C ASP A 19 13.35 16.78 -9.26
N PRO A 20 13.32 18.03 -9.73
CA PRO A 20 12.10 18.80 -9.88
C PRO A 20 11.11 18.23 -10.91
N ASN A 21 11.46 17.18 -11.66
CA ASN A 21 10.54 16.48 -12.56
C ASN A 21 9.98 15.20 -11.94
N CYS A 22 10.30 14.90 -10.68
CA CYS A 22 9.80 13.71 -10.00
C CYS A 22 8.27 13.63 -10.04
N ARG A 23 7.78 12.40 -10.20
CA ARG A 23 6.37 12.00 -10.14
C ARG A 23 6.31 10.77 -9.26
N MET A 24 5.32 10.71 -8.37
CA MET A 24 5.19 9.61 -7.41
C MET A 24 3.82 8.95 -7.51
N LEU A 25 3.81 7.64 -7.72
CA LEU A 25 2.61 6.82 -7.58
C LEU A 25 2.44 6.43 -6.12
N VAL A 26 1.28 6.72 -5.55
CA VAL A 26 0.93 6.35 -4.16
C VAL A 26 -0.10 5.24 -4.20
N CYS A 27 0.35 4.01 -3.97
CA CYS A 27 -0.52 2.84 -3.96
C CYS A 27 -1.30 2.78 -2.63
N VAL A 28 -2.62 2.73 -2.72
CA VAL A 28 -3.53 2.57 -1.57
C VAL A 28 -4.34 1.29 -1.72
N ARG A 29 -4.71 0.68 -0.59
CA ARG A 29 -5.48 -0.56 -0.53
C ARG A 29 -6.38 -0.55 0.70
N GLU A 30 -7.49 -1.28 0.66
CA GLU A 30 -8.44 -1.35 1.76
C GLU A 30 -7.73 -1.81 3.05
N LEU A 31 -7.88 -1.06 4.14
CA LEU A 31 -7.08 -1.23 5.36
C LEU A 31 -7.34 -2.58 6.03
N GLY A 32 -8.59 -3.03 6.04
CA GLY A 32 -8.96 -4.35 6.54
C GLY A 32 -8.32 -5.48 5.73
N GLN A 33 -8.23 -5.34 4.41
CA GLN A 33 -7.54 -6.30 3.54
C GLN A 33 -6.03 -6.30 3.72
N ILE A 34 -5.40 -5.15 3.99
CA ILE A 34 -3.99 -5.08 4.37
C ILE A 34 -3.78 -5.83 5.68
N TYR A 35 -4.53 -5.48 6.73
CA TYR A 35 -4.39 -6.10 8.04
C TYR A 35 -4.70 -7.61 8.01
N GLY A 36 -5.79 -7.99 7.36
CA GLY A 36 -6.18 -9.39 7.19
C GLY A 36 -5.15 -10.21 6.41
N SER A 37 -4.43 -9.60 5.46
CA SER A 37 -3.31 -10.26 4.76
C SER A 37 -2.12 -10.53 5.70
N VAL A 38 -1.79 -9.56 6.56
CA VAL A 38 -0.75 -9.72 7.59
C VAL A 38 -1.14 -10.83 8.58
N GLU A 39 -2.38 -10.84 9.06
CA GLU A 39 -2.86 -11.87 9.98
C GLU A 39 -2.90 -13.25 9.33
N ALA A 40 -3.39 -13.36 8.09
CA ALA A 40 -3.39 -14.62 7.36
C ALA A 40 -1.97 -15.19 7.19
N GLN A 41 -0.99 -14.33 6.93
CA GLN A 41 0.42 -14.73 6.86
C GLN A 41 0.98 -15.10 8.25
N HIS A 42 0.58 -14.38 9.30
CA HIS A 42 0.97 -14.71 10.66
C HIS A 42 0.48 -16.10 11.08
N GLN A 43 -0.75 -16.47 10.73
CA GLN A 43 -1.30 -17.81 11.02
C GLN A 43 -0.50 -18.94 10.34
N GLN A 44 0.15 -18.65 9.21
CA GLN A 44 1.04 -19.60 8.53
C GLN A 44 2.47 -19.61 9.10
N THR A 45 2.79 -18.65 9.97
CA THR A 45 4.14 -18.41 10.51
C THR A 45 4.11 -18.21 12.03
N LEU A 46 3.25 -18.94 12.75
CA LEU A 46 3.04 -18.78 14.20
C LEU A 46 4.32 -18.95 15.02
N LEU A 47 5.26 -19.78 14.54
CA LEU A 47 6.55 -20.03 15.19
C LEU A 47 7.58 -18.92 14.95
N LEU A 48 7.28 -17.95 14.08
CA LEU A 48 8.14 -16.81 13.78
C LEU A 48 7.53 -15.55 14.41
N ASP A 49 8.37 -14.75 15.05
CA ASP A 49 7.94 -13.45 15.54
C ASP A 49 7.93 -12.40 14.41
N PHE A 50 7.21 -11.30 14.61
CA PHE A 50 7.37 -10.10 13.81
C PHE A 50 8.72 -9.44 14.12
N PRO A 51 9.32 -8.67 13.20
CA PRO A 51 10.47 -7.82 13.51
C PRO A 51 10.24 -6.96 14.75
N ASP A 52 9.02 -6.44 14.90
CA ASP A 52 8.61 -5.54 15.99
C ASP A 52 8.03 -6.27 17.22
N HIS A 53 8.31 -7.57 17.38
CA HIS A 53 7.92 -8.37 18.55
C HIS A 53 6.43 -8.42 18.86
N LEU A 54 5.63 -8.60 17.80
CA LEU A 54 4.19 -8.56 17.92
C LEU A 54 3.58 -9.93 18.21
N ALA A 55 4.23 -11.07 17.91
CA ALA A 55 3.53 -12.37 17.75
C ALA A 55 2.68 -12.79 18.96
N ALA A 56 3.12 -12.52 20.18
CA ALA A 56 2.38 -12.86 21.40
C ALA A 56 1.13 -11.97 21.68
N LEU A 57 0.92 -10.92 20.89
CA LEU A 57 -0.21 -10.00 21.06
C LEU A 57 -1.53 -10.62 20.58
N SER A 58 -2.64 -10.17 21.16
CA SER A 58 -3.96 -10.44 20.59
C SER A 58 -4.07 -9.84 19.18
N HIS A 59 -4.99 -10.33 18.35
CA HIS A 59 -5.28 -9.72 17.05
C HIS A 59 -5.54 -8.21 17.20
N TYR A 60 -6.34 -7.84 18.19
CA TYR A 60 -6.67 -6.43 18.44
C TYR A 60 -5.43 -5.58 18.78
N THR A 61 -4.64 -5.99 19.78
CA THR A 61 -3.42 -5.26 20.18
C THR A 61 -2.39 -5.21 19.06
N ARG A 62 -2.34 -6.24 18.20
CA ARG A 62 -1.49 -6.23 17.01
C ARG A 62 -1.99 -5.24 15.97
N ALA A 63 -3.29 -5.19 15.71
CA ALA A 63 -3.88 -4.17 14.84
C ALA A 63 -3.51 -2.77 15.35
N ASP A 64 -3.71 -2.49 16.64
CA ASP A 64 -3.33 -1.21 17.26
C ASP A 64 -1.86 -0.85 17.01
N LYS A 65 -0.95 -1.83 17.16
CA LYS A 65 0.49 -1.61 16.91
C LYS A 65 0.82 -1.41 15.44
N LEU A 66 0.22 -2.19 14.54
CA LEU A 66 0.47 -2.08 13.09
C LEU A 66 -0.06 -0.77 12.50
N PHE A 67 -1.19 -0.28 13.02
CA PHE A 67 -1.83 0.98 12.63
C PHE A 67 -1.33 2.19 13.44
N GLY A 68 -0.55 1.98 14.49
CA GLY A 68 0.08 3.05 15.26
C GLY A 68 1.10 3.86 14.45
N HIS A 69 1.51 5.01 14.99
CA HIS A 69 2.43 5.95 14.32
C HIS A 69 3.76 5.35 13.82
N GLU A 70 4.34 4.39 14.54
CA GLU A 70 5.54 3.65 14.13
C GLU A 70 5.23 2.33 13.41
N GLY A 71 3.95 1.97 13.33
CA GLY A 71 3.50 0.74 12.74
C GLY A 71 3.71 0.72 11.22
N VAL A 72 3.94 -0.47 10.68
CA VAL A 72 4.21 -0.66 9.24
C VAL A 72 3.06 -0.21 8.34
N ILE A 73 1.82 -0.13 8.87
CA ILE A 73 0.64 0.38 8.16
C ILE A 73 0.37 1.84 8.55
N GLY A 74 0.45 2.17 9.83
CA GLY A 74 0.16 3.52 10.32
C GLY A 74 1.13 4.59 9.83
N MET A 75 2.43 4.28 9.75
CA MET A 75 3.45 5.21 9.29
C MET A 75 3.20 5.73 7.86
N PRO A 76 2.98 4.88 6.82
CA PRO A 76 2.65 5.38 5.48
C PRO A 76 1.28 6.04 5.40
N LEU A 77 0.29 5.63 6.21
CA LEU A 77 -0.99 6.34 6.29
C LEU A 77 -0.82 7.76 6.83
N LYS A 78 0.00 7.92 7.87
CA LYS A 78 0.32 9.24 8.42
C LYS A 78 1.07 10.10 7.41
N ALA A 79 1.95 9.50 6.61
CA ALA A 79 2.63 10.21 5.52
C ALA A 79 1.64 10.76 4.47
N ILE A 80 0.57 10.02 4.15
CA ILE A 80 -0.51 10.50 3.27
C ILE A 80 -1.27 11.65 3.95
N GLU A 81 -1.63 11.50 5.21
CA GLU A 81 -2.36 12.53 5.96
C GLU A 81 -1.55 13.84 6.06
N ASN A 82 -0.24 13.76 6.30
CA ASN A 82 0.66 14.92 6.40
C ASN A 82 0.82 15.68 5.07
N LEU A 83 0.39 15.13 3.93
CA LEU A 83 0.43 15.87 2.66
C LEU A 83 -0.42 17.13 2.69
N GLN A 84 -1.43 17.21 3.57
CA GLN A 84 -2.25 18.41 3.75
C GLN A 84 -1.43 19.62 4.24
N ASP A 85 -0.27 19.35 4.86
CA ASP A 85 0.64 20.36 5.40
C ASP A 85 1.70 20.82 4.38
N ILE A 86 1.71 20.23 3.18
CA ILE A 86 2.74 20.45 2.15
C ILE A 86 2.16 21.32 1.00
N ASP A 87 3.02 22.11 0.35
CA ASP A 87 2.65 22.95 -0.81
C ASP A 87 1.91 22.17 -1.92
N ASN A 88 0.83 22.75 -2.43
CA ASN A 88 -0.02 22.16 -3.47
C ASN A 88 0.75 21.78 -4.76
N ARG A 89 1.86 22.46 -5.08
CA ARG A 89 2.72 22.13 -6.23
C ARG A 89 3.41 20.79 -6.06
N LEU A 90 3.73 20.40 -4.83
CA LEU A 90 4.28 19.08 -4.53
C LEU A 90 3.18 18.02 -4.52
N GLN A 91 2.01 18.34 -3.95
CA GLN A 91 0.85 17.44 -3.99
C GLN A 91 0.43 17.11 -5.43
N ALA A 92 0.52 18.07 -6.36
CA ALA A 92 0.24 17.88 -7.79
C ALA A 92 1.19 16.88 -8.50
N ARG A 93 2.26 16.43 -7.84
CA ARG A 93 3.20 15.41 -8.35
C ARG A 93 2.85 13.99 -7.92
N LEU A 94 1.75 13.83 -7.19
CA LEU A 94 1.29 12.56 -6.67
C LEU A 94 0.12 12.05 -7.52
N TYR A 95 0.08 10.74 -7.74
CA TYR A 95 -1.06 10.06 -8.34
C TYR A 95 -1.39 8.81 -7.54
N TYR A 96 -2.63 8.73 -7.07
CA TYR A 96 -3.09 7.63 -6.25
C TYR A 96 -3.53 6.45 -7.10
N VAL A 97 -3.03 5.26 -6.78
CA VAL A 97 -3.42 4.01 -7.43
C VAL A 97 -4.15 3.16 -6.41
N VAL A 98 -5.48 3.14 -6.50
CA VAL A 98 -6.33 2.27 -5.67
C VAL A 98 -6.17 0.83 -6.15
N PHE A 99 -5.71 -0.03 -5.26
CA PHE A 99 -5.42 -1.43 -5.56
C PHE A 99 -6.63 -2.15 -6.16
N GLU A 100 -7.82 -1.95 -5.60
CA GLU A 100 -9.05 -2.57 -6.08
C GLU A 100 -9.42 -2.13 -7.51
N HIS A 101 -9.17 -0.87 -7.87
CA HIS A 101 -9.34 -0.40 -9.25
C HIS A 101 -8.33 -1.06 -10.19
N LEU A 102 -7.05 -1.15 -9.79
CA LEU A 102 -6.02 -1.83 -10.57
C LEU A 102 -6.37 -3.31 -10.77
N MET A 103 -6.94 -3.99 -9.77
CA MET A 103 -7.36 -5.38 -9.90
C MET A 103 -8.57 -5.57 -10.81
N LYS A 104 -9.52 -4.62 -10.80
CA LYS A 104 -10.77 -4.69 -11.58
C LYS A 104 -10.57 -4.27 -13.04
N GLU A 105 -9.82 -3.19 -13.26
CA GLU A 105 -9.68 -2.52 -14.57
C GLU A 105 -8.20 -2.23 -14.90
N PRO A 106 -7.33 -3.26 -14.92
CA PRO A 106 -5.88 -3.07 -14.97
C PRO A 106 -5.40 -2.33 -16.23
N VAL A 107 -6.05 -2.53 -17.38
CA VAL A 107 -5.70 -1.83 -18.63
C VAL A 107 -6.03 -0.34 -18.53
N THR A 108 -7.20 0.00 -17.98
CA THR A 108 -7.63 1.39 -17.79
C THR A 108 -6.70 2.12 -16.84
N VAL A 109 -6.44 1.55 -15.66
CA VAL A 109 -5.56 2.15 -14.64
C VAL A 109 -4.13 2.33 -15.17
N MET A 110 -3.57 1.35 -15.89
CA MET A 110 -2.23 1.50 -16.47
C MET A 110 -2.19 2.58 -17.56
N ARG A 111 -3.22 2.69 -18.41
CA ARG A 111 -3.31 3.77 -19.39
C ARG A 111 -3.34 5.14 -18.71
N GLU A 112 -4.13 5.30 -17.65
CA GLU A 112 -4.20 6.55 -16.89
C GLU A 112 -2.87 6.91 -16.23
N ILE A 113 -2.16 5.93 -15.67
CA ILE A 113 -0.80 6.12 -15.13
C ILE A 113 0.15 6.63 -16.22
N TYR A 114 0.12 6.04 -17.41
CA TYR A 114 0.99 6.46 -18.52
C TYR A 114 0.68 7.88 -18.99
N GLN A 115 -0.61 8.20 -19.17
CA GLN A 115 -1.06 9.54 -19.50
C GLN A 115 -0.65 10.55 -18.43
N TRP A 116 -0.87 10.23 -17.14
CA TRP A 116 -0.47 11.08 -16.03
C TRP A 116 1.04 11.22 -15.91
N LEU A 117 1.85 10.23 -16.34
CA LEU A 117 3.31 10.33 -16.42
C LEU A 117 3.81 11.06 -17.68
N ASN A 118 2.92 11.49 -18.57
CA ASN A 118 3.23 12.02 -19.91
C ASN A 118 4.11 11.07 -20.73
N LEU A 119 3.86 9.77 -20.63
CA LEU A 119 4.57 8.74 -21.39
C LEU A 119 3.71 8.30 -22.59
N PRO A 120 4.33 7.90 -23.72
CA PRO A 120 3.59 7.27 -24.82
C PRO A 120 2.88 6.01 -24.34
N ASP A 121 1.67 5.76 -24.82
CA ASP A 121 0.94 4.53 -24.53
C ASP A 121 1.82 3.30 -24.79
N ALA A 122 1.92 2.41 -23.81
CA ALA A 122 2.65 1.15 -23.95
C ALA A 122 1.69 -0.04 -23.95
N PRO A 123 1.98 -1.08 -24.76
CA PRO A 123 1.26 -2.34 -24.67
C PRO A 123 1.35 -2.90 -23.25
N PHE A 124 0.19 -3.11 -22.62
CA PHE A 124 0.09 -3.71 -21.30
C PHE A 124 -0.90 -4.87 -21.35
N ASP A 125 -0.37 -6.09 -21.18
CA ASP A 125 -1.16 -7.33 -21.09
C ASP A 125 -1.25 -7.78 -19.63
N PRO A 126 -2.39 -7.58 -18.95
CA PRO A 126 -2.55 -8.00 -17.55
C PRO A 126 -2.48 -9.52 -17.36
N GLN A 127 -2.58 -10.32 -18.43
CA GLN A 127 -2.47 -11.78 -18.38
C GLN A 127 -1.02 -12.28 -18.52
N ARG A 128 -0.07 -11.43 -18.92
CA ARG A 128 1.32 -11.81 -19.22
C ARG A 128 2.33 -10.77 -18.74
N LEU A 129 2.57 -10.75 -17.44
CA LEU A 129 3.52 -9.86 -16.78
C LEU A 129 4.93 -10.44 -16.76
N LYS A 130 5.92 -9.62 -17.12
CA LYS A 130 7.33 -9.91 -16.86
C LYS A 130 7.67 -9.50 -15.43
N VAL A 131 7.89 -10.47 -14.55
CA VAL A 131 8.26 -10.24 -13.15
C VAL A 131 9.77 -10.41 -12.95
N LYS A 132 10.35 -9.58 -12.09
CA LYS A 132 11.73 -9.76 -11.64
C LYS A 132 11.83 -10.97 -10.69
N PRO A 133 13.03 -11.56 -10.53
CA PRO A 133 13.25 -12.60 -9.52
C PRO A 133 12.83 -12.14 -8.12
N HIS A 134 12.34 -13.08 -7.32
CA HIS A 134 11.90 -12.86 -5.94
C HIS A 134 13.03 -12.28 -5.08
N GLU A 135 12.75 -11.22 -4.32
CA GLU A 135 13.67 -10.62 -3.33
C GLU A 135 13.55 -11.35 -1.97
N SER A 136 14.61 -11.45 -1.17
CA SER A 136 14.50 -12.18 0.11
C SER A 136 13.61 -11.46 1.12
N ASP A 137 12.59 -12.17 1.65
CA ASP A 137 11.69 -11.66 2.70
C ASP A 137 12.18 -11.96 4.12
N SER A 138 13.39 -12.51 4.25
CA SER A 138 13.97 -12.91 5.54
C SER A 138 14.14 -11.74 6.52
N TYR A 139 14.41 -10.53 6.00
CA TYR A 139 14.46 -9.30 6.78
C TYR A 139 13.15 -9.05 7.54
N TYR A 140 12.00 -9.38 6.92
CA TYR A 140 10.68 -9.25 7.51
C TYR A 140 10.21 -10.50 8.25
N ARG A 141 11.11 -11.45 8.53
CA ARG A 141 10.81 -12.74 9.17
C ARG A 141 9.64 -13.47 8.49
N PHE A 142 9.53 -13.32 7.17
CA PHE A 142 8.45 -13.88 6.34
C PHE A 142 7.02 -13.42 6.73
N LYS A 143 6.88 -12.30 7.45
CA LYS A 143 5.59 -11.69 7.80
C LYS A 143 4.98 -10.87 6.67
N TYR A 144 5.82 -10.34 5.79
CA TYR A 144 5.41 -9.51 4.65
C TYR A 144 6.06 -10.08 3.38
N LEU A 145 5.35 -10.97 2.68
CA LEU A 145 5.89 -11.66 1.52
C LEU A 145 5.83 -10.79 0.26
N HIS A 146 6.94 -10.72 -0.49
CA HIS A 146 7.01 -10.05 -1.79
C HIS A 146 6.77 -11.05 -2.94
N LYS A 147 5.62 -11.75 -2.89
CA LYS A 147 5.26 -12.72 -3.91
C LYS A 147 4.84 -12.02 -5.20
N THR A 148 5.52 -12.34 -6.29
CA THR A 148 5.19 -11.86 -7.64
C THR A 148 4.28 -12.84 -8.37
N TYR A 149 3.39 -12.33 -9.22
CA TYR A 149 2.48 -13.13 -10.03
C TYR A 149 2.64 -12.79 -11.52
N PRO A 150 2.59 -13.77 -12.43
CA PRO A 150 2.76 -13.54 -13.87
C PRO A 150 1.52 -12.93 -14.53
N ARG A 151 0.45 -12.66 -13.77
CA ARG A 151 -0.78 -12.03 -14.21
C ARG A 151 -1.39 -11.21 -13.08
N ILE A 152 -2.15 -10.18 -13.43
CA ILE A 152 -3.01 -9.45 -12.51
C ILE A 152 -4.20 -10.34 -12.15
N GLN A 153 -4.37 -10.59 -10.86
CA GLN A 153 -5.55 -11.27 -10.32
C GLN A 153 -5.83 -10.74 -8.91
N PRO A 154 -7.10 -10.52 -8.54
CA PRO A 154 -7.44 -10.17 -7.17
C PRO A 154 -6.91 -11.22 -6.19
N PRO A 155 -6.32 -10.80 -5.05
CA PRO A 155 -5.95 -11.72 -3.98
C PRO A 155 -7.22 -12.29 -3.32
N ALA A 156 -7.05 -13.36 -2.55
CA ALA A 156 -8.12 -13.88 -1.71
C ALA A 156 -8.58 -12.79 -0.72
N TYR A 157 -9.89 -12.71 -0.50
CA TYR A 157 -10.45 -11.83 0.52
C TYR A 157 -10.01 -12.29 1.91
N HIS A 158 -9.59 -11.35 2.74
CA HIS A 158 -9.23 -11.60 4.12
C HIS A 158 -10.31 -11.06 5.05
N SER A 159 -10.97 -11.97 5.78
CA SER A 159 -11.90 -11.59 6.84
C SER A 159 -11.13 -11.16 8.08
N ILE A 160 -11.58 -10.10 8.73
CA ILE A 160 -11.02 -9.59 10.00
C ILE A 160 -12.12 -9.53 11.06
N PRO A 161 -11.78 -9.55 12.36
CA PRO A 161 -12.78 -9.43 13.41
C PRO A 161 -13.66 -8.17 13.23
N PRO A 162 -15.01 -8.27 13.32
CA PRO A 162 -15.91 -7.14 13.03
C PRO A 162 -15.64 -5.89 13.87
N ARG A 163 -15.21 -6.07 15.12
CA ARG A 163 -14.80 -4.96 15.98
C ARG A 163 -13.65 -4.15 15.36
N ILE A 164 -12.62 -4.82 14.84
CA ILE A 164 -11.46 -4.16 14.22
C ILE A 164 -11.91 -3.44 12.95
N GLU A 165 -12.75 -4.06 12.12
CA GLU A 165 -13.28 -3.43 10.91
C GLU A 165 -14.03 -2.11 11.21
N VAL A 166 -14.93 -2.13 12.20
CA VAL A 166 -15.67 -0.93 12.62
C VAL A 166 -14.72 0.17 13.11
N GLU A 167 -13.71 -0.19 13.91
CA GLU A 167 -12.74 0.76 14.42
C GLU A 167 -11.83 1.33 13.33
N LEU A 168 -11.42 0.53 12.34
CA LEU A 168 -10.65 1.03 11.20
C LEU A 168 -11.44 2.09 10.43
N ARG A 169 -12.71 1.80 10.11
CA ARG A 169 -13.59 2.76 9.41
C ARG A 169 -13.78 4.05 10.21
N LYS A 170 -13.90 3.96 11.53
CA LYS A 170 -14.03 5.11 12.42
C LYS A 170 -12.73 5.93 12.50
N ASN A 171 -11.61 5.27 12.79
CA ASN A 171 -10.34 5.93 13.09
C ASN A 171 -9.67 6.49 11.83
N PHE A 172 -9.92 5.88 10.67
CA PHE A 172 -9.40 6.30 9.37
C PHE A 172 -10.52 6.76 8.44
N ALA A 173 -11.54 7.44 8.98
CA ALA A 173 -12.69 7.91 8.21
C ALA A 173 -12.28 8.74 6.99
N TRP A 174 -11.26 9.60 7.13
CA TRP A 174 -10.70 10.41 6.04
C TRP A 174 -10.24 9.53 4.86
N PHE A 175 -9.58 8.41 5.16
CA PHE A 175 -9.04 7.50 4.14
C PHE A 175 -10.16 6.85 3.35
N TYR A 176 -11.18 6.35 4.05
CA TYR A 176 -12.34 5.73 3.41
C TYR A 176 -13.16 6.74 2.61
N GLN A 177 -13.36 7.96 3.11
CA GLN A 177 -14.06 9.01 2.36
C GLN A 177 -13.35 9.39 1.05
N ILE A 178 -12.02 9.41 1.04
CA ILE A 178 -11.25 9.78 -0.15
C ILE A 178 -11.16 8.62 -1.14
N PHE A 179 -10.82 7.42 -0.68
CA PHE A 179 -10.46 6.31 -1.58
C PHE A 179 -11.55 5.26 -1.77
N TYR A 180 -12.53 5.20 -0.86
CA TYR A 180 -13.64 4.23 -0.87
C TYR A 180 -14.98 4.91 -0.53
N PRO A 181 -15.35 6.00 -1.23
CA PRO A 181 -16.60 6.71 -0.93
C PRO A 181 -17.81 5.78 -1.12
N GLU A 182 -18.78 5.88 -0.21
CA GLU A 182 -20.08 5.26 -0.41
C GLU A 182 -20.80 6.01 -1.54
N ASN A 183 -21.21 5.28 -2.58
CA ASN A 183 -21.99 5.82 -3.71
C ASN A 183 -23.44 6.12 -3.30
#